data_AF-A0A941UPD1-F1
#
_entry.id   AF-A0A941UPD1-F1
#
_cell.length_a   1.000
_cell.length_b   1.000
_cell.length_c   1.000
_cell.angle_alpha   90.00
_cell.angle_beta   90.00
_cell.angle_gamma   90.00
#
_symmetry.space_group_name_H-M   'P 1'
#
loop_
_entity.id
_entity.type
_entity.pdbx_description
1 polymer ?
#
loop_
_entity_poly.entity_id
_entity_poly.type
_entity_poly.pdbx_seq_one_letter_code
_entity_poly.pdbx_strand_id
1 'polypeptide(L)'
;MSDEIVVQDREELIYLLCEAAEFEHTVMCSYLYAQWTLKRELAEGVTAQELAAIDRWRRSLAQVALEEMLHLSLVNNLLAAIGAAPHLWARRRTCGGRRSRCGPATSRPRW
;
A
#
# COMPACT_ATOMS: atom_id res chain seq x y z
N MET A 1 -12.71 9.63 -20.98
CA MET A 1 -12.75 10.74 -20.00
C MET A 1 -11.76 10.38 -18.92
N SER A 2 -10.52 10.85 -19.07
CA SER A 2 -9.56 10.79 -17.96
C SER A 2 -9.79 12.04 -17.14
N ASP A 3 -10.16 11.88 -15.87
CA ASP A 3 -10.12 13.00 -14.92
C ASP A 3 -8.65 13.36 -14.71
N GLU A 4 -8.32 14.64 -14.85
CA GLU A 4 -6.96 15.14 -14.63
C GLU A 4 -6.71 15.23 -13.11
N ILE A 5 -5.63 14.63 -12.63
CA ILE A 5 -5.23 14.75 -11.22
C ILE A 5 -4.59 16.13 -11.04
N VAL A 6 -5.35 17.08 -10.49
CA VAL A 6 -4.86 18.44 -10.20
C VAL A 6 -4.58 18.58 -8.70
N VAL A 7 -3.30 18.60 -8.32
CA VAL A 7 -2.84 18.78 -6.94
C VAL A 7 -2.82 20.28 -6.59
N GLN A 8 -3.60 20.69 -5.59
CA GLN A 8 -3.79 22.09 -5.22
C GLN A 8 -2.74 22.59 -4.22
N ASP A 9 -2.35 21.76 -3.24
CA ASP A 9 -1.44 22.15 -2.17
C ASP A 9 -0.55 21.01 -1.66
N ARG A 10 0.41 21.36 -0.78
CA ARG A 10 1.38 20.41 -0.23
C ARG A 10 0.73 19.32 0.62
N GLU A 11 -0.33 19.65 1.37
CA GLU A 11 -1.02 18.67 2.21
C GLU A 11 -1.75 17.65 1.36
N GLU A 12 -2.37 18.09 0.26
CA GLU A 12 -2.98 17.21 -0.73
C GLU A 12 -1.95 16.29 -1.40
N LEU A 13 -0.78 16.81 -1.79
CA LEU A 13 0.30 15.98 -2.33
C LEU A 13 0.75 14.90 -1.34
N ILE A 14 0.96 15.27 -0.07
CA ILE A 14 1.35 14.31 0.98
C ILE A 14 0.25 13.27 1.18
N TYR A 15 -1.02 13.70 1.19
CA TYR A 15 -2.15 12.80 1.33
C TYR A 15 -2.18 11.76 0.20
N LEU A 16 -2.04 12.20 -1.06
CA LEU A 16 -2.03 11.31 -2.22
C LEU A 16 -0.84 10.35 -2.21
N LEU A 17 0.35 10.82 -1.83
CA LEU A 17 1.54 9.97 -1.68
C LEU A 17 1.36 8.95 -0.55
N CYS A 18 0.74 9.33 0.56
CA CYS A 18 0.40 8.37 1.62
C CYS A 18 -0.61 7.33 1.14
N GLU A 19 -1.66 7.73 0.39
CA GLU A 19 -2.61 6.78 -0.20
C GLU A 19 -1.92 5.82 -1.19
N ALA A 20 -0.99 6.33 -2.01
CA ALA A 20 -0.17 5.50 -2.89
C ALA A 20 0.68 4.50 -2.08
N ALA A 21 1.39 4.95 -1.04
CA ALA A 21 2.19 4.06 -0.19
C ALA A 21 1.35 2.94 0.47
N GLU A 22 0.13 3.26 0.91
CA GLU A 22 -0.79 2.24 1.45
C GLU A 22 -1.23 1.23 0.39
N PHE A 23 -1.47 1.69 -0.84
CA PHE A 23 -1.82 0.84 -1.95
C PHE A 23 -0.66 -0.12 -2.27
N GLU A 24 0.55 0.40 -2.51
CA GLU A 24 1.73 -0.39 -2.85
C GLU A 24 2.05 -1.43 -1.77
N HIS A 25 2.01 -1.03 -0.49
CA HIS A 25 2.24 -1.95 0.62
C HIS A 25 1.17 -3.07 0.68
N THR A 26 -0.09 -2.73 0.40
CA THR A 26 -1.21 -3.70 0.42
C THR A 26 -1.10 -4.70 -0.73
N VAL A 27 -0.82 -4.24 -1.95
CA VAL A 27 -0.68 -5.13 -3.10
C VAL A 27 0.59 -5.98 -3.00
N MET A 28 1.70 -5.41 -2.53
CA MET A 28 2.93 -6.14 -2.20
C MET A 28 2.64 -7.31 -1.24
N CYS A 29 2.00 -7.05 -0.11
CA CYS A 29 1.65 -8.08 0.87
C CYS A 29 0.71 -9.14 0.27
N SER A 30 -0.22 -8.73 -0.60
CA SER A 30 -1.16 -9.65 -1.26
C SER A 30 -0.43 -10.60 -2.21
N TYR A 31 0.52 -10.10 -3.01
CA TYR A 31 1.34 -10.92 -3.90
C TYR A 31 2.29 -11.84 -3.13
N LEU A 32 2.90 -11.33 -2.06
CA LEU A 32 3.73 -12.13 -1.14
C LEU A 32 2.92 -13.28 -0.51
N TYR A 33 1.73 -12.99 0.00
CA TYR A 33 0.85 -14.02 0.56
C TYR A 33 0.43 -15.04 -0.49
N ALA A 34 0.04 -14.59 -1.69
CA ALA A 34 -0.32 -15.48 -2.79
C ALA A 34 0.84 -16.41 -3.17
N GLN A 35 2.07 -15.90 -3.34
CA GLN A 35 3.19 -16.78 -3.70
C GLN A 35 3.53 -17.82 -2.63
N TRP A 36 3.38 -17.48 -1.34
CA TRP A 36 3.74 -18.37 -0.24
C TRP A 36 2.68 -19.42 0.04
N THR A 37 1.43 -19.18 -0.36
CA THR A 37 0.30 -20.12 -0.22
C THR A 37 0.21 -21.14 -1.36
N LEU A 38 0.96 -20.94 -2.45
CA LEU A 38 1.02 -21.90 -3.55
C LEU A 38 1.70 -23.22 -3.14
N LYS A 39 1.14 -24.33 -3.60
CA LYS A 39 1.69 -25.68 -3.43
C LYS A 39 3.12 -25.77 -3.99
N ARG A 40 3.93 -26.65 -3.40
CA ARG A 40 5.37 -26.82 -3.67
C ARG A 40 5.73 -28.27 -4.04
N GLU A 41 4.91 -29.23 -3.64
CA GLU A 41 5.22 -30.65 -3.80
C GLU A 41 4.07 -31.41 -4.45
N LEU A 42 4.40 -32.48 -5.18
CA LEU A 42 3.41 -33.39 -5.78
C LEU A 42 2.54 -34.08 -4.72
N ALA A 43 3.08 -34.27 -3.51
CA ALA A 43 2.37 -34.85 -2.36
C ALA A 43 1.14 -34.03 -1.93
N GLU A 44 1.07 -32.76 -2.33
CA GLU A 44 -0.08 -31.87 -2.08
C GLU A 44 -1.25 -32.10 -3.06
N GLY A 45 -1.20 -33.17 -3.85
CA GLY A 45 -2.27 -33.58 -4.77
C GLY A 45 -2.31 -32.75 -6.05
N VAL A 46 -1.15 -32.44 -6.62
CA VAL A 46 -1.01 -31.78 -7.93
C VAL A 46 -0.20 -32.64 -8.89
N THR A 47 -0.51 -32.55 -10.17
CA THR A 47 0.27 -33.19 -11.23
C THR A 47 1.59 -32.45 -11.47
N ALA A 48 2.57 -33.11 -12.09
CA ALA A 48 3.84 -32.47 -12.44
C ALA A 48 3.68 -31.26 -13.38
N GLN A 49 2.69 -31.30 -14.28
CA GLN A 49 2.40 -30.20 -15.18
C GLN A 49 1.80 -29.00 -14.43
N GLU A 50 0.88 -29.23 -13.50
CA GLU A 50 0.32 -28.19 -12.64
C GLU A 50 1.39 -27.61 -11.73
N LEU A 51 2.24 -28.44 -11.12
CA LEU A 51 3.34 -27.97 -10.28
C LEU A 51 4.29 -27.06 -11.07
N ALA A 52 4.64 -27.43 -12.30
CA ALA A 52 5.45 -26.59 -13.17
C ALA A 52 4.75 -25.25 -13.53
N ALA A 53 3.42 -25.23 -13.65
CA ALA A 53 2.65 -24.01 -13.85
C ALA A 53 2.63 -23.13 -12.59
N ILE A 54 2.41 -23.74 -11.42
CA ILE A 54 2.47 -23.09 -10.12
C ILE A 54 3.85 -22.46 -9.89
N ASP A 55 4.93 -23.15 -10.25
CA ASP A 55 6.31 -22.61 -10.16
C ASP A 55 6.53 -21.39 -11.07
N ARG A 56 5.88 -21.33 -12.23
CA ARG A 56 5.92 -20.14 -13.10
C ARG A 56 5.16 -18.99 -12.45
N TRP A 57 3.95 -19.22 -11.97
CA TRP A 57 3.17 -18.18 -11.28
C TRP A 57 3.86 -17.68 -10.02
N ARG A 58 4.47 -18.56 -9.23
CA ARG A 58 5.23 -18.17 -8.03
C ARG A 58 6.35 -17.19 -8.37
N ARG A 59 7.09 -17.45 -9.45
CA ARG A 59 8.13 -16.54 -9.94
C ARG A 59 7.55 -15.20 -10.39
N SER A 60 6.45 -15.21 -11.16
CA SER A 60 5.77 -13.97 -11.58
C SER A 60 5.28 -13.15 -10.39
N LEU A 61 4.60 -13.77 -9.42
CA LEU A 61 4.12 -13.11 -8.20
C LEU A 61 5.27 -12.52 -7.38
N ALA A 62 6.40 -13.24 -7.28
CA ALA A 62 7.59 -12.75 -6.61
C ALA A 62 8.19 -11.52 -7.31
N GLN A 63 8.20 -11.50 -8.65
CA GLN A 63 8.68 -10.33 -9.41
C GLN A 63 7.78 -9.12 -9.19
N VAL A 64 6.45 -9.28 -9.30
CA VAL A 64 5.52 -8.17 -9.06
C VAL A 64 5.64 -7.66 -7.62
N ALA A 65 5.73 -8.55 -6.63
CA ALA A 65 5.95 -8.12 -5.24
C ALA A 65 7.23 -7.30 -5.04
N LEU A 66 8.30 -7.60 -5.78
CA LEU A 66 9.54 -6.80 -5.77
C LEU A 66 9.36 -5.44 -6.45
N GLU A 67 8.58 -5.37 -7.53
CA GLU A 67 8.21 -4.09 -8.16
C GLU A 67 7.42 -3.21 -7.19
N GLU A 68 6.47 -3.77 -6.44
CA GLU A 68 5.72 -2.99 -5.44
C GLU A 68 6.60 -2.54 -4.26
N MET A 69 7.61 -3.31 -3.86
CA MET A 69 8.63 -2.86 -2.88
C MET A 69 9.42 -1.66 -3.41
N LEU A 70 9.74 -1.65 -4.71
CA LEU A 70 10.42 -0.54 -5.36
C LEU A 70 9.50 0.69 -5.43
N HIS A 71 8.24 0.54 -5.82
CA HIS A 71 7.26 1.62 -5.83
C HIS A 71 7.07 2.23 -4.44
N LEU A 72 6.89 1.38 -3.42
CA LEU A 72 6.80 1.83 -2.03
C LEU A 72 8.05 2.61 -1.58
N SER A 73 9.24 2.16 -1.99
CA SER A 73 10.49 2.86 -1.71
C SER A 73 10.55 4.22 -2.40
N LEU A 74 10.13 4.31 -3.65
CA LEU A 74 10.09 5.56 -4.41
C LEU A 74 9.10 6.57 -3.81
N VAL A 75 7.89 6.13 -3.45
CA VAL A 75 6.91 7.00 -2.77
C VAL A 75 7.46 7.54 -1.45
N ASN A 76 8.14 6.70 -0.67
CA ASN A 76 8.76 7.11 0.58
C ASN A 76 9.93 8.08 0.38
N ASN A 77 10.72 7.91 -0.68
CA ASN A 77 11.77 8.87 -1.05
C ASN A 77 11.17 10.23 -1.42
N LEU A 78 10.03 10.26 -2.13
CA LEU A 78 9.32 11.49 -2.45
C LEU A 78 8.78 12.18 -1.19
N LEU A 79 8.14 11.43 -0.29
CA LEU A 79 7.68 11.93 1.01
C LEU A 79 8.84 12.56 1.80
N ALA A 80 9.98 11.86 1.89
CA ALA A 80 11.17 12.38 2.57
C ALA A 80 11.71 13.66 1.90
N ALA A 81 11.76 13.71 0.57
CA ALA A 81 12.24 14.86 -0.18
C ALA A 81 11.41 16.13 0.06
N ILE A 82 10.09 15.99 0.29
CA ILE A 82 9.20 17.12 0.61
C ILE A 82 9.07 17.37 2.12
N GLY A 83 9.86 16.69 2.96
CA GLY A 83 9.88 16.86 4.42
C GLY A 83 8.71 16.21 5.15
N ALA A 84 8.09 15.18 4.57
CA ALA A 84 7.12 14.32 5.23
C ALA A 84 7.79 13.04 5.76
N ALA A 85 7.17 12.41 6.76
CA ALA A 85 7.64 11.14 7.28
C ALA A 85 7.32 9.99 6.30
N PRO A 86 8.16 8.95 6.21
CA PRO A 86 7.85 7.76 5.42
C PRO A 86 6.59 7.06 5.94
N HIS A 87 5.81 6.50 5.04
CA HIS A 87 4.56 5.79 5.29
C HIS A 87 4.71 4.31 4.91
N LEU A 88 4.67 3.43 5.92
CA LEU A 88 4.94 1.99 5.77
C LEU A 88 3.77 1.10 6.22
N TRP A 89 2.69 1.70 6.72
CA TRP A 89 1.58 0.95 7.31
C TRP A 89 0.27 1.64 6.98
N ALA A 90 -0.76 0.84 6.76
CA ALA A 90 -2.10 1.36 6.52
C ALA A 90 -2.62 2.03 7.79
N ARG A 91 -2.92 3.33 7.71
CA ARG A 91 -3.67 3.99 8.78
C ARG A 91 -5.05 3.37 8.81
N ARG A 92 -5.47 2.77 9.94
CA ARG A 92 -6.89 2.43 10.10
C ARG A 92 -7.69 3.71 9.90
N ARG A 93 -8.50 3.78 8.85
CA ARG A 93 -9.48 4.84 8.67
C ARG A 93 -10.57 4.66 9.73
N THR A 94 -10.29 5.05 10.96
CA THR A 94 -11.32 5.16 11.98
C THR A 94 -12.12 6.43 11.69
N CYS A 95 -13.39 6.20 11.37
CA CYS A 95 -14.53 7.10 11.39
C CYS A 95 -14.74 7.98 10.15
N GLY A 96 -15.89 7.77 9.52
CA GLY A 96 -16.47 8.72 8.58
C GLY A 96 -16.65 10.10 9.21
N GLY A 97 -16.48 11.13 8.40
CA GLY A 97 -16.70 12.50 8.82
C GLY A 97 -16.30 13.45 7.70
N ARG A 98 -17.30 13.97 7.00
CA ARG A 98 -17.20 15.19 6.18
C ARG A 98 -16.28 16.21 6.85
N ARG A 99 -15.41 16.86 6.08
CA ARG A 99 -14.74 18.11 6.48
C ARG A 99 -15.78 19.08 7.02
N SER A 100 -15.69 19.42 8.30
CA SER A 100 -16.22 20.70 8.81
C SER A 100 -15.40 21.17 10.01
N ARG A 101 -14.53 22.15 9.73
CA ARG A 101 -14.05 23.23 10.61
C ARG A 101 -13.70 22.85 12.06
N CYS A 102 -12.40 22.71 12.32
CA CYS A 102 -11.84 22.90 13.65
C CYS A 102 -11.89 24.40 14.02
N GLY A 103 -12.85 24.80 14.86
CA GLY A 103 -12.78 26.04 15.64
C GLY A 103 -12.01 25.80 16.96
N PRO A 104 -11.50 26.85 17.62
CA PRO A 104 -10.61 26.69 18.77
C PRO A 104 -11.42 26.28 20.01
N ALA A 105 -11.10 25.12 20.59
CA ALA A 105 -11.70 24.65 21.83
C ALA A 105 -11.08 25.40 23.03
N THR A 106 -11.66 26.55 23.37
CA THR A 106 -11.53 27.11 24.72
C THR A 106 -12.42 26.31 25.67
N SER A 107 -11.82 25.57 26.59
CA SER A 107 -12.25 25.50 28.00
C SER A 107 -11.33 24.57 28.80
N ARG A 108 -10.48 25.17 29.64
CA ARG A 108 -10.08 24.59 30.93
C ARG A 108 -11.29 24.67 31.90
N PRO A 109 -11.27 24.05 33.11
CA PRO A 109 -10.65 22.78 33.53
C PRO A 109 -11.64 21.93 34.39
N ARG A 110 -11.24 20.72 34.81
CA ARG A 110 -11.57 20.24 36.16
C ARG A 110 -10.58 19.15 36.62
N TRP A 111 -9.71 19.58 37.54
CA TRP A 111 -8.64 18.87 38.29
C TRP A 111 -7.44 18.41 37.49
#